data_AF-A0A939NAR4-F1
#
_entry.id   AF-A0A939NAR4-F1
#
_cell.length_a   1.000
_cell.length_b   1.000
_cell.length_c   1.000
_cell.angle_alpha   90.00
_cell.angle_beta   90.00
_cell.angle_gamma   90.00
#
_symmetry.space_group_name_H-M   'P 1'
#
loop_
_entity.id
_entity.type
_entity.pdbx_description
1 polymer ?
#
loop_
_entity_poly.entity_id
_entity_poly.type
_entity_poly.pdbx_seq_one_letter_code
_entity_poly.pdbx_strand_id
1 'polypeptide(L)'
;MVTVENEDQAHAMVRFAGGAMGVIETSRIAAGRKMGLTYVVTGTKGTLSFTQERMAELKLYRHDEPSNRQGFKTIFVGPEHGLCTIL
;
A
#
# COMPACT_ATOMS: atom_id res chain seq x y z
N MET A 1 -15.72 -24.25 -25.25
CA MET A 1 -15.11 -23.24 -24.37
C MET A 1 -15.98 -23.17 -23.13
N VAL A 2 -15.40 -23.25 -21.93
CA VAL A 2 -16.18 -23.22 -20.67
C VAL A 2 -16.40 -21.75 -20.28
N THR A 3 -17.57 -21.43 -19.70
CA THR A 3 -17.87 -20.09 -19.20
C THR A 3 -16.98 -19.76 -18.01
N VAL A 4 -16.41 -18.55 -18.00
CA VAL A 4 -15.57 -18.04 -16.91
C VAL A 4 -16.42 -17.12 -16.04
N GLU A 5 -16.39 -17.33 -14.72
CA GLU A 5 -17.21 -16.60 -13.74
C GLU A 5 -16.42 -15.52 -12.98
N ASN A 6 -15.11 -15.41 -13.20
CA ASN A 6 -14.21 -14.55 -12.43
C ASN A 6 -13.17 -13.82 -13.28
N GLU A 7 -12.71 -12.69 -12.77
CA GLU A 7 -11.66 -11.89 -13.39
C GLU A 7 -10.29 -12.25 -12.81
N ASP A 8 -9.29 -12.36 -13.68
CA ASP A 8 -7.91 -12.52 -13.25
C ASP A 8 -7.25 -11.20 -12.87
N GLN A 9 -7.83 -10.08 -13.32
CA GLN A 9 -7.38 -8.73 -13.04
C GLN A 9 -8.56 -7.77 -13.02
N ALA A 10 -8.58 -6.87 -12.03
CA ALA A 10 -9.59 -5.83 -11.94
C ALA A 10 -8.99 -4.54 -11.37
N HIS A 11 -9.54 -3.41 -11.84
CA HIS A 11 -9.19 -2.07 -11.39
C HIS A 11 -10.46 -1.31 -11.05
N ALA A 12 -10.45 -0.63 -9.91
CA ALA A 12 -11.56 0.21 -9.48
C ALA A 12 -11.03 1.59 -9.06
N MET A 13 -11.65 2.64 -9.61
CA MET A 13 -11.49 3.99 -9.08
C MET A 13 -12.60 4.24 -8.06
N VAL A 14 -12.21 4.66 -6.86
CA VAL A 14 -13.14 4.81 -5.73
C VAL A 14 -13.10 6.21 -5.15
N ARG A 15 -14.21 6.60 -4.55
CA ARG A 15 -14.30 7.75 -3.65
C ARG A 15 -14.65 7.23 -2.26
N PHE A 16 -13.78 7.48 -1.30
CA PHE A 16 -14.02 7.11 0.09
C PHE A 16 -15.03 8.06 0.75
N ALA A 17 -15.68 7.61 1.82
CA ALA A 17 -16.66 8.42 2.56
C ALA A 17 -16.09 9.77 3.03
N GLY A 18 -14.79 9.83 3.35
CA GLY A 18 -14.08 11.07 3.72
C GLY A 18 -13.71 11.98 2.53
N GLY A 19 -14.18 11.69 1.33
CA GLY A 19 -13.92 12.49 0.12
C GLY A 19 -12.59 12.18 -0.59
N ALA A 20 -11.70 11.40 0.03
CA ALA A 20 -10.46 10.94 -0.59
C ALA A 20 -10.75 10.09 -1.84
N MET A 21 -9.86 10.19 -2.83
CA MET A 21 -9.91 9.37 -4.04
C MET A 21 -8.91 8.23 -3.93
N GLY A 22 -9.23 7.08 -4.52
CA GLY A 22 -8.37 5.91 -4.52
C GLY A 22 -8.44 5.10 -5.79
N VAL A 23 -7.43 4.26 -5.97
CA VAL A 23 -7.39 3.19 -6.96
C VAL A 23 -7.18 1.88 -6.21
N ILE A 24 -7.99 0.89 -6.52
CA ILE A 24 -7.83 -0.48 -6.03
C ILE A 24 -7.54 -1.34 -7.25
N GLU A 25 -6.46 -2.11 -7.17
CA GLU A 25 -6.06 -3.07 -8.19
C GLU A 25 -5.93 -4.45 -7.56
N THR A 26 -6.38 -5.47 -8.30
CA THR A 26 -6.17 -6.87 -7.97
C THR A 26 -5.72 -7.62 -9.22
N SER A 27 -4.79 -8.55 -9.05
CA SER A 27 -4.31 -9.40 -10.14
C SER A 27 -3.84 -10.74 -9.59
N ARG A 28 -4.34 -11.84 -10.18
CA ARG A 28 -3.89 -13.22 -9.94
C ARG A 28 -2.82 -13.66 -10.94
N ILE A 29 -2.65 -12.89 -12.01
CA ILE A 29 -1.71 -13.15 -13.11
C ILE A 29 -0.51 -12.21 -13.11
N ALA A 30 -0.33 -11.41 -12.05
CA ALA A 30 0.83 -10.56 -11.85
C ALA A 30 2.09 -11.40 -11.57
N ALA A 31 2.70 -11.90 -12.65
CA ALA A 31 3.86 -12.76 -12.59
C ALA A 31 4.99 -12.15 -11.76
N GLY A 32 5.56 -12.95 -10.85
CA GLY A 32 6.62 -12.53 -9.94
C GLY A 32 6.15 -11.95 -8.60
N ARG A 33 4.86 -11.62 -8.43
CA ARG A 33 4.30 -11.21 -7.12
C ARG A 33 3.83 -12.46 -6.36
N LYS A 34 4.33 -12.65 -5.14
CA LYS A 34 3.99 -13.82 -4.29
C LYS A 34 3.04 -13.43 -3.16
N MET A 35 3.33 -12.31 -2.51
CA MET A 35 2.50 -11.61 -1.51
C MET A 35 2.49 -10.12 -1.85
N GLY A 36 1.81 -9.79 -2.96
CA GLY A 36 1.82 -8.46 -3.58
C GLY A 36 0.91 -7.42 -2.92
N LEU A 37 0.43 -7.65 -1.69
CA LEU A 37 -0.43 -6.69 -1.01
C LEU A 37 0.35 -5.42 -0.69
N THR A 38 -0.06 -4.30 -1.30
CA THR A 38 0.58 -3.00 -1.14
C THR A 38 -0.45 -1.94 -0.79
N TYR A 39 -0.01 -0.95 -0.02
CA TYR A 39 -0.81 0.23 0.28
C TYR A 39 0.05 1.47 0.09
N VAL A 40 -0.53 2.49 -0.54
CA VAL A 40 0.05 3.83 -0.60
C VAL A 40 -1.03 4.81 -0.18
N VAL A 41 -0.77 5.56 0.89
CA VAL A 41 -1.67 6.57 1.41
C VAL A 41 -0.97 7.91 1.33
N THR A 42 -1.47 8.78 0.46
CA THR A 42 -0.98 10.15 0.32
C THR A 42 -2.00 11.09 0.95
N GLY A 43 -1.54 11.87 1.90
CA GLY A 43 -2.34 12.89 2.58
C GLY A 43 -1.65 14.24 2.55
N THR A 44 -2.25 15.22 3.22
CA THR A 44 -1.75 16.60 3.24
C THR A 44 -0.43 16.79 3.99
N LYS A 45 -0.06 15.83 4.85
CA LYS A 45 1.17 15.88 5.68
C LYS A 45 2.29 14.98 5.16
N GLY A 46 2.01 14.17 4.15
CA GLY A 46 3.01 13.29 3.54
C GLY A 46 2.40 12.00 3.02
N THR A 47 3.25 10.99 2.85
CA THR A 47 2.91 9.73 2.21
C THR A 47 3.40 8.55 3.04
N LEU A 48 2.54 7.55 3.16
CA LEU A 48 2.85 6.24 3.72
C LEU A 48 2.86 5.20 2.60
N SER A 49 3.86 4.32 2.58
CA SER A 49 3.91 3.18 1.66
C SER A 49 4.32 1.89 2.37
N PHE A 50 3.58 0.83 2.09
CA PHE A 50 3.78 -0.50 2.65
C PHE A 50 3.75 -1.56 1.54
N THR A 51 4.50 -2.65 1.74
CA THR A 51 4.43 -3.85 0.91
C THR A 51 4.56 -5.09 1.77
N GLN A 52 3.68 -6.06 1.55
CA GLN A 52 3.69 -7.31 2.29
C GLN A 52 4.92 -8.17 1.96
N GLU A 53 5.57 -8.01 0.79
CA GLU A 53 6.88 -8.60 0.51
C GLU A 53 7.99 -8.15 1.51
N ARG A 54 7.80 -7.06 2.27
CA ARG A 54 8.69 -6.58 3.33
C ARG A 54 7.86 -6.17 4.56
N MET A 55 7.24 -7.16 5.20
CA MET A 55 6.23 -6.92 6.26
C MET A 55 6.74 -6.10 7.45
N ALA A 56 8.04 -6.13 7.75
CA ALA A 56 8.63 -5.38 8.85
C ALA A 56 9.08 -3.96 8.46
N GLU A 57 8.74 -3.48 7.26
CA GLU A 57 9.15 -2.17 6.76
C GLU A 57 7.96 -1.27 6.44
N LEU A 58 7.99 -0.05 6.95
CA LEU A 58 7.07 1.01 6.60
C LEU A 58 7.84 2.21 6.05
N LYS A 59 7.45 2.70 4.86
CA LYS A 59 8.06 3.89 4.28
C LYS A 59 7.21 5.11 4.59
N LEU A 60 7.80 6.08 5.29
CA LEU A 60 7.14 7.33 5.65
C LEU A 60 7.87 8.52 5.03
N TYR A 61 7.14 9.35 4.31
CA TYR A 61 7.57 10.66 3.85
C TYR A 61 6.71 11.73 4.54
N ARG A 62 7.33 12.84 4.93
CA ARG A 62 6.68 13.97 5.62
C ARG A 62 7.00 15.30 4.94
N HIS A 63 5.99 16.11 4.68
CA HIS A 63 6.13 17.43 4.05
C HIS A 63 6.70 18.50 5.00
N ASP A 64 6.53 18.33 6.31
CA ASP A 64 6.91 19.30 7.33
C ASP A 64 8.39 19.24 7.74
N GLU A 65 9.17 18.35 7.12
CA GLU A 65 10.60 18.27 7.38
C GLU A 65 11.41 19.31 6.59
N PRO A 66 12.57 19.75 7.13
CA PRO A 66 13.51 20.59 6.39
C PRO A 66 13.88 19.97 5.04
N SER A 67 14.06 20.79 4.00
CA SER A 67 14.29 20.33 2.62
C SER A 67 15.46 19.34 2.49
N ASN A 68 16.51 19.50 3.29
CA ASN A 68 17.67 18.60 3.32
C ASN A 68 17.41 17.25 4.03
N ARG A 69 16.23 17.07 4.62
CA ARG A 69 15.80 15.85 5.32
C ARG A 69 14.54 15.22 4.71
N GLN A 70 13.89 15.91 3.77
CA GLN A 70 12.74 15.40 3.04
C GLN A 70 13.13 14.19 2.20
N GLY A 71 12.49 13.06 2.47
CA GLY A 71 12.73 11.79 1.80
C GLY A 71 11.95 10.67 2.50
N PHE A 72 11.77 9.54 1.82
CA PHE A 72 11.20 8.38 2.48
C PHE A 72 12.17 7.83 3.52
N LYS A 73 11.68 7.70 4.75
CA LYS A 73 12.35 7.00 5.84
C LYS A 73 11.75 5.63 5.98
N THR A 74 12.61 4.61 6.07
CA THR A 74 12.18 3.26 6.42
C THR A 74 12.11 3.16 7.93
N ILE A 75 10.93 2.81 8.43
CA ILE A 75 10.68 2.49 9.83
C ILE A 75 10.57 0.97 9.91
N PHE A 76 11.43 0.37 10.73
CA PHE A 76 11.34 -1.06 11.01
C PHE A 76 10.30 -1.31 12.10
N VAL A 77 9.35 -2.18 11.80
CA VAL A 77 8.22 -2.49 12.67
C VAL A 77 8.49 -3.82 13.37
N GLY A 78 8.27 -3.85 14.67
CA GLY A 78 8.46 -5.01 15.53
C GLY A 78 7.32 -5.16 16.53
N PRO A 79 7.35 -6.17 17.43
CA PRO A 79 6.23 -6.50 18.33
C PRO A 79 5.69 -5.33 19.15
N GLU A 80 6.59 -4.45 19.58
CA GLU A 80 6.30 -3.23 20.36
C GLU A 80 5.53 -2.15 19.58
N HIS A 81 5.43 -2.27 18.26
CA HIS A 81 4.64 -1.38 17.39
C HIS A 81 3.24 -1.94 17.09
N GLY A 82 2.86 -3.06 17.72
CA GLY A 82 1.69 -3.85 17.37
C GLY A 82 2.02 -4.89 16.28
N LEU A 83 1.27 -6.00 16.26
CA LEU A 83 1.39 -7.00 15.20
C LEU A 83 1.12 -6.32 13.85
N CYS A 84 2.15 -6.20 13.02
CA CYS A 84 2.00 -5.90 11.60
C CYS A 84 1.52 -7.16 10.85
N THR A 85 0.51 -7.83 11.40
CA THR A 85 -0.16 -8.99 10.81
C THR A 85 -1.57 -8.52 10.52
N ILE A 86 -1.83 -8.23 9.25
CA ILE A 86 -3.17 -7.91 8.76
C ILE A 86 -3.88 -9.25 8.54
N LEU A 87 -4.08 -10.01 9.63
CA LEU A 87 -4.98 -11.16 9.79
C LEU A 87 -5.41 -11.22 11.26
#